data_AF-A0A8S3EXS5-F1
#
_entry.id   AF-A0A8S3EXS5-F1
#
_cell.length_a   1.000
_cell.length_b   1.000
_cell.length_c   1.000
_cell.angle_alpha   90.00
_cell.angle_beta   90.00
_cell.angle_gamma   90.00
#
_symmetry.space_group_name_H-M   'P 1'
#
loop_
_entity.id
_entity.type
_entity.pdbx_description
1 polymer ?
#
loop_
_entity_poly.entity_id
_entity_poly.type
_entity_poly.pdbx_seq_one_letter_code
_entity_poly.pdbx_strand_id
1 'polypeptide(L)'
;MHLKYLEMKEKYDDLAEKMKFFERESDINMKEIEEALIILRQRKQRQEPNFDFLQKVDDEKGQNLNRRLLELESQLAETANELEKTRNLLFMQYKINRDYKLEVDCVQRKLDENQSEFQSRILESGQLLDIRAERIQKLEKALKDVAYGTRQYRVQEQPAVDGNLTNDLIADAIELERGQNLIEVHISRASFNERALEYFGKNTDPSTFCSLEFFEHELQMTPIVKGRTPEYNFTAQYIVNVDDFLLYYLQKEYTVIEL
;
A
#
# COMPACT_ATOMS: atom_id res chain seq x y z
N MET A 1 110.70 7.21 -31.63
CA MET A 1 109.67 6.14 -31.58
C MET A 1 110.20 4.76 -32.01
N HIS A 2 111.20 4.66 -32.88
CA HIS A 2 111.74 3.37 -33.34
C HIS A 2 112.50 2.57 -32.26
N LEU A 3 113.25 3.25 -31.40
CA LEU A 3 114.05 2.61 -30.34
C LEU A 3 113.19 1.87 -29.30
N LYS A 4 112.10 2.50 -28.85
CA LYS A 4 111.15 1.89 -27.90
C LYS A 4 110.41 0.69 -28.48
N TYR A 5 110.15 0.71 -29.80
CA TYR A 5 109.54 -0.42 -30.49
C TYR A 5 110.51 -1.61 -30.57
N LEU A 6 111.80 -1.36 -30.84
CA LEU A 6 112.84 -2.37 -30.84
C LEU A 6 113.04 -2.98 -29.45
N GLU A 7 113.12 -2.17 -28.40
CA GLU A 7 113.20 -2.67 -27.01
C GLU A 7 111.96 -3.47 -26.59
N MET A 8 110.76 -3.05 -26.99
CA MET A 8 109.54 -3.80 -26.69
C MET A 8 109.46 -5.11 -27.47
N LYS A 9 109.98 -5.13 -28.70
CA LYS A 9 110.06 -6.34 -29.51
C LYS A 9 111.07 -7.33 -28.93
N GLU A 10 112.24 -6.85 -28.51
CA GLU A 10 113.24 -7.67 -27.83
C GLU A 10 112.69 -8.27 -26.52
N LYS A 11 112.01 -7.47 -25.70
CA LYS A 11 111.32 -7.97 -24.49
C LYS A 11 110.21 -8.97 -24.79
N TYR A 12 109.49 -8.79 -25.90
CA TYR A 12 108.45 -9.72 -26.31
C TYR A 12 109.03 -11.03 -26.81
N ASP A 13 110.12 -10.97 -27.59
CA ASP A 13 110.83 -12.14 -28.10
C ASP A 13 111.49 -12.92 -26.95
N ASP A 14 112.12 -12.24 -25.99
CA ASP A 14 112.65 -12.83 -24.75
C ASP A 14 111.55 -13.51 -23.91
N LEU A 15 110.38 -12.88 -23.80
CA LEU A 15 109.25 -13.43 -23.06
C LEU A 15 108.64 -14.63 -23.78
N ALA A 16 108.55 -14.57 -25.11
CA ALA A 16 108.06 -15.67 -25.94
C ALA A 16 109.03 -16.87 -25.89
N GLU A 17 110.33 -16.63 -25.83
CA GLU A 17 111.34 -17.68 -25.67
C GLU A 17 111.30 -18.29 -24.27
N LYS A 18 111.15 -17.47 -23.22
CA LYS A 18 110.89 -17.96 -21.85
C LYS A 18 109.60 -18.77 -21.77
N MET A 19 108.51 -18.33 -22.40
CA MET A 19 107.24 -19.08 -22.43
C MET A 19 107.40 -20.43 -23.13
N LYS A 20 108.09 -20.49 -24.29
CA LYS A 20 108.38 -21.76 -24.99
C LYS A 20 109.28 -22.69 -24.20
N PHE A 21 110.19 -22.13 -23.39
CA PHE A 21 111.04 -22.91 -22.49
C PHE A 21 110.23 -23.51 -21.34
N PHE A 22 109.34 -22.73 -20.71
CA PHE A 22 108.42 -23.24 -19.69
C PHE A 22 107.47 -24.31 -20.24
N GLU A 23 106.98 -24.17 -21.47
CA GLU A 23 106.11 -25.16 -22.12
C GLU A 23 106.84 -26.49 -22.45
N ARG A 24 108.18 -26.50 -22.46
CA ARG A 24 109.01 -27.69 -22.74
C ARG A 24 109.63 -28.33 -21.51
N GLU A 25 110.01 -27.55 -20.51
CA GLU A 25 110.71 -28.05 -19.31
C GLU A 25 109.75 -28.32 -18.14
N SER A 26 108.59 -27.66 -18.12
CA SER A 26 107.46 -28.05 -17.28
C SER A 26 106.35 -28.57 -18.19
N ASP A 27 105.84 -29.78 -17.92
CA ASP A 27 104.65 -30.39 -18.57
C ASP A 27 103.36 -29.60 -18.26
N ILE A 28 103.40 -28.27 -18.32
CA ILE A 28 102.32 -27.36 -17.96
C ILE A 28 101.96 -26.55 -19.19
N ASN A 29 100.93 -27.01 -19.88
CA ASN A 29 100.37 -26.35 -21.05
C ASN A 29 99.57 -25.10 -20.61
N MET A 30 99.88 -23.93 -21.16
CA MET A 30 99.21 -22.68 -20.80
C MET A 30 97.70 -22.72 -21.07
N LYS A 31 97.28 -23.50 -22.06
CA LYS A 31 95.85 -23.74 -22.35
C LYS A 31 95.17 -24.52 -21.22
N GLU A 32 95.89 -25.46 -20.58
CA GLU A 32 95.37 -26.19 -19.42
C GLU A 32 95.24 -25.29 -18.19
N ILE A 33 96.12 -24.29 -18.03
CA ILE A 33 95.97 -23.27 -16.98
C ILE A 33 94.76 -22.37 -17.24
N GLU A 34 94.55 -21.93 -18.47
CA GLU A 34 93.36 -21.15 -18.84
C GLU A 34 92.07 -21.96 -18.62
N GLU A 35 92.06 -23.22 -19.02
CA GLU A 35 90.96 -24.14 -18.74
C GLU A 35 90.75 -24.34 -17.23
N ALA A 36 91.82 -24.50 -16.45
CA ALA A 36 91.74 -24.60 -14.99
C ALA A 36 91.21 -23.31 -14.34
N LEU A 37 91.57 -22.13 -14.86
CA LEU A 37 91.05 -20.83 -14.43
C LEU A 37 89.56 -20.67 -14.76
N ILE A 38 89.12 -21.14 -15.92
CA ILE A 38 87.70 -21.15 -16.29
C ILE A 38 86.92 -22.08 -15.35
N ILE A 39 87.45 -23.26 -15.04
CA ILE A 39 86.86 -24.21 -14.08
C ILE A 39 86.78 -23.59 -12.67
N LEU A 40 87.82 -22.87 -12.23
CA LEU A 40 87.82 -22.15 -10.94
C LEU A 40 86.79 -21.03 -10.90
N ARG A 41 86.67 -20.24 -11.99
CA ARG A 41 85.66 -19.19 -12.11
C ARG A 41 84.25 -19.76 -12.07
N GLN A 42 84.01 -20.88 -12.78
CA GLN A 42 82.72 -21.56 -12.80
C GLN A 42 82.40 -22.21 -11.44
N ARG A 43 83.39 -22.75 -10.72
CA ARG A 43 83.23 -23.22 -9.34
C ARG A 43 82.91 -22.08 -8.37
N LYS A 44 83.57 -20.94 -8.50
CA LYS A 44 83.31 -19.76 -7.66
C LYS A 44 81.89 -19.21 -7.89
N GLN A 45 81.42 -19.22 -9.14
CA GLN A 45 80.07 -18.78 -9.49
C GLN A 45 78.98 -19.80 -9.09
N ARG A 46 79.34 -21.08 -8.94
CA ARG A 46 78.50 -22.11 -8.30
C ARG A 46 78.56 -22.09 -6.76
N GLN A 47 79.61 -21.50 -6.18
CA GLN A 47 79.81 -21.37 -4.73
C GLN A 47 79.20 -20.11 -4.14
N GLU A 48 78.85 -19.10 -4.95
CA GLU A 48 77.97 -18.05 -4.47
C GLU A 48 76.58 -18.66 -4.22
N PRO A 49 76.09 -18.70 -2.96
CA PRO A 49 74.77 -19.23 -2.69
C PRO A 49 73.77 -18.35 -3.42
N ASN A 50 73.02 -18.96 -4.35
CA ASN A 50 72.02 -18.26 -5.13
C ASN A 50 70.89 -17.83 -4.18
N PHE A 51 70.90 -16.57 -3.74
CA PHE A 51 69.90 -16.01 -2.81
C PHE A 51 68.53 -15.78 -3.46
N ASP A 52 68.34 -16.24 -4.69
CA ASP A 52 67.09 -16.22 -5.46
C ASP A 52 65.89 -16.80 -4.68
N PHE A 53 66.13 -17.75 -3.76
CA PHE A 53 65.10 -18.25 -2.85
C PHE A 53 64.64 -17.21 -1.82
N LEU A 54 65.56 -16.43 -1.22
CA LEU A 54 65.19 -15.39 -0.26
C LEU A 54 64.40 -14.27 -0.94
N GLN A 55 64.79 -13.90 -2.15
CA GLN A 55 64.09 -12.90 -2.94
C GLN A 55 62.67 -13.35 -3.31
N LYS A 56 62.51 -14.62 -3.72
CA LYS A 56 61.19 -15.21 -3.97
C LYS A 56 60.30 -15.23 -2.72
N VAL A 57 60.85 -15.56 -1.55
CA VAL A 57 60.09 -15.58 -0.29
C VAL A 57 59.67 -14.17 0.15
N ASP A 58 60.52 -13.16 -0.03
CA ASP A 58 60.16 -11.76 0.25
C ASP A 58 59.16 -11.21 -0.79
N ASP A 59 59.29 -11.58 -2.06
CA ASP A 59 58.32 -11.23 -3.11
C ASP A 59 56.96 -11.88 -2.84
N GLU A 60 56.92 -13.15 -2.42
CA GLU A 60 55.69 -13.85 -2.02
C GLU A 60 55.03 -13.22 -0.79
N LYS A 61 55.82 -12.84 0.23
CA LYS A 61 55.31 -12.11 1.40
C LYS A 61 54.76 -10.74 1.02
N GLY A 62 55.46 -9.99 0.16
CA GLY A 62 55.03 -8.70 -0.37
C GLY A 62 53.73 -8.82 -1.17
N GLN A 63 53.60 -9.84 -2.02
CA GLN A 63 52.37 -10.12 -2.76
C GLN A 63 51.21 -10.49 -1.83
N ASN A 64 51.45 -11.29 -0.79
CA ASN A 64 50.43 -11.65 0.19
C ASN A 64 49.98 -10.45 1.03
N LEU A 65 50.90 -9.57 1.44
CA LEU A 65 50.61 -8.31 2.12
C LEU A 65 49.77 -7.38 1.22
N ASN A 66 50.13 -7.25 -0.06
CA ASN A 66 49.37 -6.44 -1.02
C ASN A 66 47.97 -6.99 -1.27
N ARG A 67 47.80 -8.33 -1.37
CA ARG A 67 46.47 -8.95 -1.46
C ARG A 67 45.64 -8.67 -0.22
N ARG A 68 46.23 -8.78 0.97
CA ARG A 68 45.55 -8.49 2.23
C ARG A 68 45.15 -7.03 2.36
N LEU A 69 46.00 -6.11 1.90
CA LEU A 69 45.70 -4.68 1.83
C LEU A 69 44.52 -4.41 0.89
N LEU A 70 44.55 -5.01 -0.31
CA LEU A 70 43.46 -4.86 -1.27
C LEU A 70 42.13 -5.43 -0.73
N GLU A 71 42.17 -6.58 -0.06
CA GLU A 71 41.01 -7.16 0.62
C GLU A 71 40.48 -6.24 1.72
N LEU A 72 41.37 -5.66 2.54
CA LEU A 72 40.99 -4.71 3.60
C LEU A 72 40.39 -3.42 3.02
N GLU A 73 40.96 -2.88 1.94
CA GLU A 73 40.44 -1.72 1.23
C GLU A 73 39.05 -2.02 0.64
N SER A 74 38.85 -3.21 0.06
CA SER A 74 37.55 -3.67 -0.42
C SER A 74 36.51 -3.75 0.69
N GLN A 75 36.87 -4.34 1.84
CA GLN A 75 35.98 -4.45 3.01
C GLN A 75 35.64 -3.07 3.60
N LEU A 76 36.60 -2.15 3.64
CA LEU A 76 36.35 -0.77 4.08
C LEU A 76 35.39 -0.04 3.12
N ALA A 77 35.54 -0.23 1.81
CA ALA A 77 34.61 0.32 0.83
C ALA A 77 33.20 -0.27 0.96
N GLU A 78 33.10 -1.59 1.18
CA GLU A 78 31.81 -2.27 1.40
C GLU A 78 31.12 -1.78 2.67
N THR A 79 31.82 -1.72 3.80
CA THR A 79 31.27 -1.24 5.08
C THR A 79 30.86 0.23 5.03
N ALA A 80 31.63 1.09 4.33
CA ALA A 80 31.25 2.48 4.12
C ALA A 80 29.95 2.59 3.29
N ASN A 81 29.80 1.77 2.26
CA ASN A 81 28.59 1.72 1.44
C ASN A 81 27.39 1.19 2.25
N GLU A 82 27.57 0.16 3.07
CA GLU A 82 26.52 -0.33 3.98
C GLU A 82 26.10 0.73 5.02
N LEU A 83 27.05 1.52 5.54
CA LEU A 83 26.76 2.65 6.43
C LEU A 83 25.92 3.71 5.71
N GLU A 84 26.23 4.01 4.45
CA GLU A 84 25.45 4.97 3.66
C GLU A 84 24.02 4.46 3.39
N LYS A 85 23.88 3.18 3.03
CA LYS A 85 22.56 2.53 2.86
C LYS A 85 21.72 2.59 4.14
N THR A 86 22.31 2.25 5.28
CA THR A 86 21.61 2.28 6.58
C THR A 86 21.23 3.71 6.98
N ARG A 87 22.09 4.70 6.69
CA ARG A 87 21.77 6.12 6.88
C ARG A 87 20.60 6.57 6.02
N ASN A 88 20.57 6.19 4.75
CA ASN A 88 19.47 6.51 3.84
C ASN A 88 18.17 5.85 4.28
N LEU A 89 18.24 4.60 4.73
CA LEU A 89 17.08 3.89 5.29
C LEU A 89 16.54 4.59 6.54
N LEU A 90 17.42 5.00 7.47
CA LEU A 90 17.02 5.73 8.67
C LEU A 90 16.36 7.07 8.32
N PHE A 91 16.90 7.79 7.34
CA PHE A 91 16.31 9.05 6.88
C PHE A 91 14.90 8.83 6.29
N MET A 92 14.73 7.80 5.46
CA MET A 92 13.41 7.44 4.94
C MET A 92 12.45 7.04 6.07
N GLN A 93 12.90 6.24 7.03
CA GLN A 93 12.07 5.84 8.17
C GLN A 93 11.65 7.04 9.01
N TYR A 94 12.55 8.00 9.23
CA TYR A 94 12.21 9.25 9.90
C TYR A 94 11.12 10.03 9.16
N LYS A 95 11.23 10.14 7.83
CA LYS A 95 10.23 10.80 7.00
C LYS A 95 8.87 10.09 7.09
N ILE A 96 8.87 8.77 6.93
CA ILE A 96 7.68 7.92 7.05
C ILE A 96 7.02 8.10 8.43
N ASN A 97 7.80 8.00 9.50
CA ASN A 97 7.29 8.16 10.87
C ASN A 97 6.74 9.57 11.13
N ARG A 98 7.35 10.60 10.53
CA ARG A 98 6.84 11.98 10.61
C ARG A 98 5.49 12.11 9.90
N ASP A 99 5.40 11.57 8.69
CA ASP A 99 4.16 11.62 7.90
C ASP A 99 3.05 10.82 8.60
N TYR A 100 3.35 9.65 9.16
CA TYR A 100 2.42 8.89 9.99
C TYR A 100 1.93 9.68 11.22
N LYS A 101 2.82 10.39 11.93
CA LYS A 101 2.39 11.25 13.05
C LYS A 101 1.43 12.35 12.58
N LEU A 102 1.70 12.99 11.46
CA LEU A 102 0.80 14.02 10.90
C LEU A 102 -0.55 13.44 10.50
N GLU A 103 -0.58 12.23 9.94
CA GLU A 103 -1.81 11.54 9.59
C GLU A 103 -2.64 11.20 10.84
N VAL A 104 -1.99 10.67 11.88
CA VAL A 104 -2.64 10.42 13.18
C VAL A 104 -3.23 11.70 13.75
N ASP A 105 -2.47 12.81 13.77
CA ASP A 105 -2.95 14.09 14.29
C ASP A 105 -4.12 14.65 13.45
N CYS A 106 -4.13 14.39 12.14
CA CYS A 106 -5.22 14.79 11.24
C CYS A 106 -6.49 13.97 11.50
N VAL A 107 -6.35 12.65 11.65
CA VAL A 107 -7.46 11.75 11.96
C VAL A 107 -8.03 12.07 13.34
N GLN A 108 -7.18 12.35 14.33
CA GLN A 108 -7.62 12.74 15.66
C GLN A 108 -8.45 14.02 15.63
N ARG A 109 -8.00 15.06 14.90
CA ARG A 109 -8.75 16.30 14.76
C ARG A 109 -10.12 16.08 14.11
N LYS A 110 -10.20 15.28 13.05
CA LYS A 110 -11.48 14.92 12.42
C LYS A 110 -12.40 14.14 13.36
N LEU A 111 -11.83 13.28 14.20
CA LEU A 111 -12.60 12.55 15.20
C LEU A 111 -13.20 13.51 16.23
N ASP A 112 -12.41 14.45 16.74
CA ASP A 112 -12.84 15.43 17.73
C ASP A 112 -13.91 16.37 17.15
N GLU A 113 -13.75 16.83 15.89
CA GLU A 113 -14.74 17.63 15.15
C GLU A 113 -16.07 16.88 15.00
N ASN A 114 -16.03 15.63 14.51
CA ASN A 114 -17.24 14.80 14.37
C ASN A 114 -17.92 14.54 15.71
N GLN A 115 -17.14 14.27 16.77
CA GLN A 115 -17.68 14.08 18.11
C GLN A 115 -18.40 15.34 18.61
N SER A 116 -17.81 16.52 18.42
CA SER A 116 -18.46 17.78 18.77
C SER A 116 -19.73 18.01 17.95
N GLU A 117 -19.72 17.70 16.66
CA GLU A 117 -20.90 17.85 15.81
C GLU A 117 -22.04 16.92 16.25
N PHE A 118 -21.74 15.65 16.53
CA PHE A 118 -22.74 14.71 17.04
C PHE A 118 -23.29 15.12 18.41
N GLN A 119 -22.44 15.63 19.30
CA GLN A 119 -22.90 16.17 20.58
C GLN A 119 -23.88 17.34 20.39
N SER A 120 -23.58 18.28 19.50
CA SER A 120 -24.49 19.38 19.16
C SER A 120 -25.81 18.88 18.59
N ARG A 121 -25.78 17.93 17.63
CA ARG A 121 -26.99 17.34 17.03
C ARG A 121 -27.87 16.62 18.07
N ILE A 122 -27.24 15.93 19.04
CA ILE A 122 -27.98 15.27 20.13
C ILE A 122 -28.65 16.32 21.02
N LEU A 123 -27.95 17.40 21.37
CA LEU A 123 -28.52 18.49 22.17
C LEU A 123 -29.70 19.17 21.46
N GLU A 124 -29.56 19.49 20.17
CA GLU A 124 -30.64 20.06 19.34
C GLU A 124 -31.85 19.11 19.26
N SER A 125 -31.60 17.83 19.05
CA SER A 125 -32.66 16.81 19.00
C SER A 125 -33.38 16.69 20.35
N GLY A 126 -32.65 16.75 21.47
CA GLY A 126 -33.22 16.77 22.82
C GLY A 126 -34.13 17.97 23.04
N GLN A 127 -33.69 19.18 22.67
CA GLN A 127 -34.51 20.39 22.75
C GLN A 127 -35.79 20.29 21.91
N LEU A 128 -35.71 19.71 20.71
CA LEU A 128 -36.88 19.52 19.85
C LEU A 128 -37.88 18.54 20.46
N LEU A 129 -37.39 17.48 21.12
CA LEU A 129 -38.24 16.54 21.84
C LEU A 129 -38.92 17.20 23.04
N ASP A 130 -38.23 18.05 23.79
CA ASP A 130 -38.81 18.81 24.90
C ASP A 130 -39.94 19.73 24.40
N ILE A 131 -39.72 20.47 23.32
CA ILE A 131 -40.73 21.34 22.69
C ILE A 131 -41.95 20.51 22.24
N ARG A 132 -41.73 19.35 21.62
CA ARG A 132 -42.82 18.46 21.20
C ARG A 132 -43.58 17.88 22.38
N ALA A 133 -42.88 17.47 23.44
CA ALA A 133 -43.50 16.97 24.66
C ALA A 133 -44.38 18.03 25.32
N GLU A 134 -43.92 19.29 25.40
CA GLU A 134 -44.74 20.41 25.87
C GLU A 134 -45.98 20.63 24.99
N ARG A 135 -45.84 20.54 23.67
CA ARG A 135 -46.96 20.70 22.73
C ARG A 135 -47.99 19.59 22.92
N ILE A 136 -47.56 18.34 23.01
CA ILE A 136 -48.42 17.18 23.30
C ILE A 136 -49.16 17.41 24.62
N GLN A 137 -48.46 17.78 25.69
CA GLN A 137 -49.09 18.03 26.98
C GLN A 137 -50.15 19.15 26.92
N LYS A 138 -49.90 20.22 26.14
CA LYS A 138 -50.89 21.29 25.91
C LYS A 138 -52.12 20.76 25.16
N LEU A 139 -51.91 19.94 24.13
CA LEU A 139 -53.00 19.35 23.33
C LEU A 139 -53.80 18.32 24.14
N GLU A 140 -53.14 17.49 24.94
CA GLU A 140 -53.80 16.53 25.85
C GLU A 140 -54.67 17.24 26.88
N LYS A 141 -54.20 18.34 27.47
CA LYS A 141 -55.00 19.18 28.37
C LYS A 141 -56.23 19.75 27.64
N ALA A 142 -56.04 20.29 26.44
CA ALA A 142 -57.16 20.80 25.63
C ALA A 142 -58.17 19.69 25.28
N LEU A 143 -57.70 18.50 24.93
CA LEU A 143 -58.56 17.34 24.63
C LEU A 143 -59.33 16.88 25.87
N LYS A 144 -58.69 16.87 27.04
CA LYS A 144 -59.33 16.57 28.33
C LYS A 144 -60.41 17.60 28.67
N ASP A 145 -60.14 18.88 28.45
CA ASP A 145 -61.12 19.96 28.71
C ASP A 145 -62.34 19.87 27.78
N VAL A 146 -62.16 19.34 26.56
CA VAL A 146 -63.23 19.06 25.57
C VAL A 146 -64.00 17.79 25.95
N ALA A 147 -63.31 16.70 26.29
CA ALA A 147 -63.93 15.44 26.68
C ALA A 147 -64.75 15.54 27.98
N TYR A 148 -64.30 16.38 28.92
CA TYR A 148 -65.00 16.65 30.19
C TYR A 148 -65.89 17.92 30.15
N GLY A 149 -66.15 18.47 28.96
CA GLY A 149 -67.32 19.35 28.70
C GLY A 149 -67.20 20.82 29.11
N THR A 150 -66.02 21.33 29.46
CA THR A 150 -65.88 22.75 29.86
C THR A 150 -65.69 23.74 28.71
N ARG A 151 -65.38 23.28 27.49
CA ARG A 151 -65.28 24.14 26.28
C ARG A 151 -65.79 23.43 25.03
N GLN A 152 -66.75 24.05 24.34
CA GLN A 152 -67.13 23.68 22.98
C GLN A 152 -66.02 24.11 22.02
N TYR A 153 -65.11 23.19 21.68
CA TYR A 153 -64.06 23.47 20.69
C TYR A 153 -64.67 23.49 19.29
N ARG A 154 -64.93 24.68 18.75
CA ARG A 154 -64.97 24.86 17.29
C ARG A 154 -63.53 24.79 16.81
N VAL A 155 -63.25 23.89 15.88
CA VAL A 155 -62.00 23.85 15.12
C VAL A 155 -61.86 25.21 14.42
N GLN A 156 -61.19 26.15 15.06
CA GLN A 156 -60.64 27.32 14.41
C GLN A 156 -59.21 26.95 14.02
N GLU A 157 -59.00 26.78 12.73
CA GLU A 157 -57.69 26.88 12.10
C GLU A 157 -57.07 28.21 12.57
N GLN A 158 -56.12 28.13 13.50
CA GLN A 158 -55.33 29.30 13.87
C GLN A 158 -54.20 29.43 12.85
N PRO A 159 -53.99 30.63 12.27
CA PRO A 159 -52.85 30.86 11.40
C PRO A 159 -51.57 30.72 12.22
N ALA A 160 -50.61 29.99 11.65
CA ALA A 160 -49.29 29.79 12.21
C ALA A 160 -48.62 31.13 12.55
N VAL A 161 -48.53 31.44 13.84
CA VAL A 161 -47.55 32.40 14.35
C VAL A 161 -46.33 31.57 14.70
N ASP A 162 -45.46 31.44 13.70
CA ASP A 162 -44.00 31.24 13.78
C ASP A 162 -43.56 30.54 12.50
N GLY A 163 -43.35 31.36 11.47
CA GLY A 163 -42.75 30.92 10.22
C GLY A 163 -41.36 30.37 10.49
N ASN A 164 -41.18 29.05 10.31
CA ASN A 164 -40.11 28.47 9.51
C ASN A 164 -39.92 26.94 9.66
N LEU A 165 -40.75 26.19 10.39
CA LEU A 165 -40.35 24.79 10.71
C LEU A 165 -41.34 23.65 10.50
N THR A 166 -42.55 23.84 9.94
CA THR A 166 -43.51 22.71 9.89
C THR A 166 -44.45 22.68 8.69
N ASN A 167 -44.02 23.09 7.49
CA ASN A 167 -44.81 22.79 6.29
C ASN A 167 -44.32 21.52 5.57
N ASP A 168 -43.02 21.27 5.53
CA ASP A 168 -42.48 20.17 4.71
C ASP A 168 -42.67 18.78 5.32
N LEU A 169 -42.79 18.67 6.65
CA LEU A 169 -43.00 17.38 7.34
C LEU A 169 -44.47 17.06 7.63
N ILE A 170 -45.36 18.05 7.53
CA ILE A 170 -46.80 17.86 7.69
C ILE A 170 -47.48 17.66 6.32
N ALA A 171 -46.85 18.13 5.24
CA ALA A 171 -47.37 17.97 3.87
C ALA A 171 -47.53 16.50 3.43
N ASP A 172 -46.73 15.57 3.99
CA ASP A 172 -46.80 14.13 3.65
C ASP A 172 -47.71 13.32 4.59
N ALA A 173 -48.34 13.95 5.58
CA ALA A 173 -49.30 13.25 6.43
C ALA A 173 -50.61 13.05 5.65
N ILE A 174 -50.83 11.82 5.15
CA ILE A 174 -52.10 11.43 4.54
C ILE A 174 -53.21 11.61 5.58
N GLU A 175 -54.12 12.56 5.33
CA GLU A 175 -55.27 12.82 6.18
C GLU A 175 -56.28 11.66 6.03
N LEU A 176 -56.39 10.82 7.07
CA LEU A 176 -57.37 9.73 7.13
C LEU A 176 -58.66 10.21 7.79
N GLU A 177 -59.79 9.90 7.20
CA GLU A 177 -61.10 10.12 7.82
C GLU A 177 -61.38 9.08 8.92
N ARG A 178 -62.42 9.35 9.74
CA ARG A 178 -62.83 8.41 10.80
C ARG A 178 -63.30 7.09 10.19
N GLY A 179 -62.56 6.01 10.46
CA GLY A 179 -62.87 4.66 9.98
C GLY A 179 -62.05 4.22 8.76
N GLN A 180 -61.22 5.11 8.20
CA GLN A 180 -60.22 4.77 7.20
C GLN A 180 -58.92 4.30 7.86
N ASN A 181 -58.25 3.36 7.21
CA ASN A 181 -56.93 2.87 7.53
C ASN A 181 -56.05 2.94 6.29
N LEU A 182 -54.74 3.03 6.50
CA LEU A 182 -53.75 2.98 5.44
C LEU A 182 -53.05 1.62 5.44
N ILE A 183 -53.07 0.94 4.30
CA ILE A 183 -52.26 -0.25 4.04
C ILE A 183 -51.13 0.15 3.09
N GLU A 184 -49.91 -0.15 3.47
CA GLU A 184 -48.72 0.13 2.66
C GLU A 184 -48.04 -1.17 2.23
N VAL A 185 -47.70 -1.27 0.95
CA VAL A 185 -46.93 -2.37 0.39
C VAL A 185 -45.62 -1.84 -0.16
N HIS A 186 -44.52 -2.14 0.53
CA HIS A 186 -43.19 -1.72 0.13
C HIS A 186 -42.43 -2.83 -0.60
N ILE A 187 -42.11 -2.60 -1.87
CA ILE A 187 -41.30 -3.47 -2.70
C ILE A 187 -39.86 -2.94 -2.68
N SER A 188 -39.02 -3.58 -1.87
CA SER A 188 -37.61 -3.19 -1.72
C SER A 188 -36.77 -3.60 -2.93
N ARG A 189 -36.56 -4.91 -3.11
CA ARG A 189 -35.69 -5.48 -4.13
C ARG A 189 -36.14 -6.88 -4.53
N ALA A 190 -35.72 -7.34 -5.70
CA ALA A 190 -35.83 -8.74 -6.12
C ALA A 190 -34.44 -9.38 -6.29
N SER A 191 -34.39 -10.70 -6.17
CA SER A 191 -33.17 -11.49 -6.39
C SER A 191 -33.46 -12.68 -7.29
N PHE A 192 -32.73 -12.80 -8.40
CA PHE A 192 -32.88 -13.90 -9.34
C PHE A 192 -31.97 -15.07 -8.99
N ASN A 193 -32.48 -16.30 -9.13
CA ASN A 193 -31.66 -17.51 -9.04
C ASN A 193 -30.86 -17.72 -10.34
N GLU A 194 -29.84 -18.59 -10.30
CA GLU A 194 -28.97 -18.83 -11.48
C GLU A 194 -29.75 -19.28 -12.71
N ARG A 195 -30.81 -20.10 -12.56
CA ARG A 195 -31.66 -20.55 -13.67
C ARG A 195 -32.41 -19.40 -14.34
N ALA A 196 -32.93 -18.44 -13.57
CA ALA A 196 -33.59 -17.26 -14.10
C ALA A 196 -32.58 -16.36 -14.83
N LEU A 197 -31.36 -16.21 -14.29
CA LEU A 197 -30.29 -15.46 -14.95
C LEU A 197 -29.83 -16.14 -16.27
N GLU A 198 -29.86 -17.47 -16.34
CA GLU A 198 -29.62 -18.20 -17.59
C GLU A 198 -30.69 -17.91 -18.64
N TYR A 199 -31.95 -17.78 -18.22
CA TYR A 199 -33.07 -17.40 -19.10
C TYR A 199 -32.94 -15.96 -19.64
N PHE A 200 -32.50 -15.03 -18.80
CA PHE A 200 -32.23 -13.64 -19.22
C PHE A 200 -30.93 -13.48 -20.04
N GLY A 201 -30.05 -14.46 -19.99
CA GLY A 201 -28.74 -14.49 -20.66
C GLY A 201 -27.60 -14.16 -19.70
N LYS A 202 -26.58 -15.03 -19.66
CA LYS A 202 -25.46 -15.00 -18.69
C LYS A 202 -24.70 -13.67 -18.59
N ASN A 203 -24.74 -12.83 -19.63
CA ASN A 203 -24.00 -11.56 -19.73
C ASN A 203 -24.89 -10.33 -19.93
N THR A 204 -26.20 -10.43 -19.65
CA THR A 204 -27.13 -9.30 -19.79
C THR A 204 -27.75 -8.97 -18.43
N ASP A 205 -27.87 -7.68 -18.12
CA ASP A 205 -28.64 -7.22 -16.98
C ASP A 205 -30.13 -7.12 -17.37
N PRO A 206 -31.02 -7.94 -16.77
CA PRO A 206 -32.43 -7.91 -17.10
C PRO A 206 -33.06 -6.59 -16.62
N SER A 207 -34.00 -6.08 -17.41
CA SER A 207 -34.84 -4.93 -17.05
C SER A 207 -36.17 -5.46 -16.58
N THR A 208 -36.54 -5.21 -15.33
CA THR A 208 -37.74 -5.79 -14.71
C THR A 208 -38.53 -4.72 -13.96
N PHE A 209 -39.82 -4.98 -13.77
CA PHE A 209 -40.74 -4.18 -12.96
C PHE A 209 -41.75 -5.14 -12.33
N CYS A 210 -42.29 -4.78 -11.17
CA CYS A 210 -43.36 -5.55 -10.54
C CYS A 210 -44.71 -4.87 -10.77
N SER A 211 -45.76 -5.65 -11.01
CA SER A 211 -47.15 -5.20 -10.92
C SER A 211 -47.76 -5.70 -9.61
N LEU A 212 -48.57 -4.86 -8.96
CA LEU A 212 -49.21 -5.12 -7.68
C LEU A 212 -50.70 -4.80 -7.79
N GLU A 213 -51.53 -5.83 -7.60
CA GLU A 213 -52.98 -5.72 -7.57
C GLU A 213 -53.48 -6.01 -6.15
N PHE A 214 -54.18 -5.04 -5.55
CA PHE A 214 -54.67 -5.12 -4.18
C PHE A 214 -56.11 -4.64 -4.07
N PHE A 215 -56.99 -5.53 -3.62
CA PHE A 215 -58.41 -5.25 -3.34
C PHE A 215 -59.11 -4.53 -4.52
N GLU A 216 -59.97 -3.55 -4.25
CA GLU A 216 -60.69 -2.75 -5.25
C GLU A 216 -59.85 -1.58 -5.81
N HIS A 217 -58.55 -1.53 -5.51
CA HIS A 217 -57.69 -0.44 -5.97
C HIS A 217 -57.12 -0.69 -7.37
N GLU A 218 -56.72 0.40 -8.03
CA GLU A 218 -56.04 0.33 -9.32
C GLU A 218 -54.68 -0.39 -9.21
N LEU A 219 -54.34 -1.12 -10.28
CA LEU A 219 -53.07 -1.80 -10.43
C LEU A 219 -51.91 -0.79 -10.33
N GLN A 220 -50.97 -1.04 -9.42
CA GLN A 220 -49.76 -0.24 -9.29
C GLN A 220 -48.56 -0.98 -9.88
N MET A 221 -47.59 -0.23 -10.39
CA MET A 221 -46.38 -0.79 -11.00
C MET A 221 -45.14 -0.09 -10.47
N THR A 222 -44.08 -0.86 -10.21
CA THR A 222 -42.78 -0.29 -9.85
C THR A 222 -42.11 0.34 -11.07
N PRO A 223 -41.18 1.29 -10.86
CA PRO A 223 -40.27 1.72 -11.92
C PRO A 223 -39.50 0.55 -12.52
N ILE A 224 -39.14 0.66 -13.81
CA ILE A 224 -38.32 -0.36 -14.49
C ILE A 224 -36.87 -0.20 -14.04
N VAL A 225 -36.31 -1.27 -13.47
CA VAL A 225 -34.93 -1.28 -12.96
C VAL A 225 -34.11 -2.36 -13.68
N LYS A 226 -32.86 -2.02 -14.01
CA LYS A 226 -31.91 -2.94 -14.65
C LYS A 226 -30.96 -3.54 -13.63
N GLY A 227 -30.77 -4.85 -13.67
CA GLY A 227 -29.74 -5.53 -12.88
C GLY A 227 -30.13 -6.93 -12.45
N ARG A 228 -29.14 -7.68 -11.95
CA ARG A 228 -29.34 -9.04 -11.39
C ARG A 228 -30.00 -9.02 -10.01
N THR A 229 -29.97 -7.88 -9.34
CA THR A 229 -30.63 -7.62 -8.05
C THR A 229 -31.26 -6.23 -8.12
N PRO A 230 -32.40 -6.07 -8.84
CA PRO A 230 -33.04 -4.77 -8.99
C PRO A 230 -33.56 -4.27 -7.63
N GLU A 231 -33.23 -3.02 -7.31
CA GLU A 231 -33.77 -2.31 -6.15
C GLU A 231 -34.87 -1.35 -6.63
N TYR A 232 -36.12 -1.67 -6.33
CA TYR A 232 -37.28 -0.88 -6.75
C TYR A 232 -37.54 0.28 -5.78
N ASN A 233 -37.35 0.04 -4.46
CA ASN A 233 -37.63 1.00 -3.38
C ASN A 233 -38.95 1.75 -3.59
N PHE A 234 -40.00 1.00 -3.91
CA PHE A 234 -41.31 1.52 -4.25
C PHE A 234 -42.30 1.22 -3.13
N THR A 235 -43.09 2.22 -2.73
CA THR A 235 -44.16 2.09 -1.73
C THR A 235 -45.50 2.35 -2.38
N ALA A 236 -46.35 1.32 -2.41
CA ALA A 236 -47.76 1.45 -2.74
C ALA A 236 -48.56 1.77 -1.49
N GLN A 237 -49.44 2.76 -1.55
CA GLN A 237 -50.27 3.22 -0.44
C GLN A 237 -51.75 3.08 -0.80
N TYR A 238 -52.50 2.34 0.01
CA TYR A 238 -53.92 2.05 -0.19
C TYR A 238 -54.73 2.49 1.02
N ILE A 239 -55.62 3.47 0.82
CA ILE A 239 -56.56 3.91 1.85
C ILE A 239 -57.77 2.98 1.79
N VAL A 240 -58.00 2.23 2.86
CA VAL A 240 -59.07 1.23 2.96
C VAL A 240 -60.00 1.55 4.13
N ASN A 241 -61.27 1.18 3.98
CA ASN A 241 -62.21 1.16 5.10
C ASN A 241 -62.19 -0.24 5.73
N VAL A 242 -62.24 -0.34 7.05
CA VAL A 242 -62.38 -1.65 7.71
C VAL A 242 -63.84 -2.07 7.71
N ASP A 243 -64.24 -2.70 6.61
CA ASP A 243 -65.56 -3.29 6.42
C ASP A 243 -65.49 -4.82 6.25
N ASP A 244 -66.65 -5.45 6.22
CA ASP A 244 -66.76 -6.90 6.07
C ASP A 244 -66.20 -7.40 4.72
N PHE A 245 -66.16 -6.52 3.70
CA PHE A 245 -65.62 -6.84 2.37
C PHE A 245 -64.09 -6.95 2.40
N LEU A 246 -63.40 -5.98 3.01
CA LEU A 246 -61.96 -6.05 3.19
C LEU A 246 -61.56 -7.25 4.04
N LEU A 247 -62.29 -7.51 5.13
CA LEU A 247 -62.03 -8.68 6.00
C LEU A 247 -62.24 -9.99 5.24
N TYR A 248 -63.28 -10.08 4.41
CA TYR A 248 -63.51 -11.24 3.55
C TYR A 248 -62.38 -11.42 2.52
N TYR A 249 -61.96 -10.35 1.86
CA TYR A 249 -60.83 -10.36 0.91
C TYR A 249 -59.55 -10.86 1.58
N LEU A 250 -59.18 -10.31 2.73
CA LEU A 250 -57.98 -10.72 3.47
C LEU A 250 -58.05 -12.18 3.97
N GLN A 251 -59.24 -12.72 4.22
CA GLN A 251 -59.41 -14.10 4.68
C GLN A 251 -59.42 -15.13 3.53
N LYS A 252 -59.94 -14.75 2.36
CA LYS A 252 -60.25 -15.69 1.27
C LYS A 252 -59.35 -15.53 0.05
N GLU A 253 -58.84 -14.34 -0.18
CA GLU A 253 -58.09 -13.97 -1.37
C GLU A 253 -56.64 -13.65 -1.01
N TYR A 254 -55.81 -13.49 -2.04
CA TYR A 254 -54.41 -13.16 -1.90
C TYR A 254 -54.05 -12.06 -2.90
N THR A 255 -53.11 -11.22 -2.49
CA THR A 255 -52.53 -10.18 -3.34
C THR A 255 -51.51 -10.82 -4.27
N VAL A 256 -51.61 -10.52 -5.57
CA VAL A 256 -50.68 -11.03 -6.59
C VAL A 256 -49.63 -9.97 -6.88
N ILE A 257 -48.37 -10.39 -6.86
CA ILE A 257 -47.24 -9.59 -7.30
C ILE A 257 -46.63 -10.32 -8.49
N GLU A 258 -46.69 -9.71 -9.66
CA GLU A 258 -46.09 -10.26 -10.90
C GLU A 258 -44.82 -9.48 -11.25
N LEU A 259 -43.87 -10.15 -11.92
CA LEU A 259 -42.53 -9.65 -12.26
C LEU A 259 -42.23 -9.83 -13.74
#